data_AF-A0A813E065-F1
#
_entry.id   AF-A0A813E065-F1
#
_cell.length_a   1.000
_cell.length_b   1.000
_cell.length_c   1.000
_cell.angle_alpha   90.00
_cell.angle_beta   90.00
_cell.angle_gamma   90.00
#
_symmetry.space_group_name_H-M   'P 1'
#
loop_
_entity.id
_entity.type
_entity.pdbx_description
1 polymer ?
#
loop_
_entity_poly.entity_id
_entity_poly.type
_entity_poly.pdbx_seq_one_letter_code
_entity_poly.pdbx_strand_id
1 'polypeptide(L)'
;MDGKKLHGMSESGGGVAVDSWCVTRADLIFLRAEVKKAIANGQIKPTELDNFDVADHRIGPNMHTLCAQYMQPLTQKAGSMSWALMRNPEGLKCDLFITHGWIEGIFEFIDKVVYSWPVGKKAAYICVLSNPQNLDIASLIQIPRESPFAKSLESATHMLVVPNHSASIYSRLWCVYEAWLAYSMDRVILTATAPIKHDVLRCLRWQCLFLVMGLIVGISITSGCTDLPTLDPMIFLGALAKLVQFCKGPDRWWCPKFPLLLACNCLGSLVAGVALGTFVDKCAGQLFNTWQQRTTVCLSVTFLFCFLLSEVDRVRAIRDHEEAICLSRNFTSVQNADCSSPGDAVNIRQEIQQDLREVDEAIVVLRSSGMSTRALRAAFSRGADVRFAGTISCSNMCFGKGVFISSQVMYLSVDAGHELGLIIAWSIISLASLVAWIGMYHRACTDQRAFAIAVNSKFSFLMAILLRISIIGSVPGFGPEQIPATFVIMIPGLTFLNYLCGYLGLAGVARIPFCGPWLASLLGPSTAFCWRRRQSNDKSEGEFVII
;
A
#
# COMPACT_ATOMS: atom_id res chain seq x y z
N MET A 1 27.48 -25.23 21.97
CA MET A 1 26.41 -26.16 21.58
C MET A 1 26.77 -26.75 20.23
N ASP A 2 26.22 -27.89 19.83
CA ASP A 2 26.44 -28.45 18.50
C ASP A 2 25.28 -28.07 17.56
N GLY A 3 25.62 -27.42 16.44
CA GLY A 3 24.68 -27.04 15.39
C GLY A 3 24.04 -28.25 14.71
N LYS A 4 24.78 -29.34 14.47
CA LYS A 4 24.23 -30.55 13.84
C LYS A 4 23.10 -31.14 14.69
N LYS A 5 23.33 -31.28 16.00
CA LYS A 5 22.28 -31.68 16.94
C LYS A 5 21.12 -30.68 16.98
N LEU A 6 21.39 -29.37 17.08
CA LEU A 6 20.33 -28.34 17.14
C LEU A 6 19.44 -28.30 15.88
N HIS A 7 19.98 -28.61 14.71
CA HIS A 7 19.21 -28.70 13.45
C HIS A 7 18.63 -30.08 13.18
N GLY A 8 18.80 -31.05 14.08
CA GLY A 8 18.28 -32.41 13.91
C GLY A 8 19.05 -33.25 12.88
N MET A 9 20.21 -32.78 12.40
CA MET A 9 21.12 -33.49 11.47
C MET A 9 21.93 -34.60 12.15
N SER A 10 21.57 -35.00 13.37
CA SER A 10 22.23 -36.06 14.14
C SER A 10 21.26 -37.22 14.37
N GLU A 11 21.72 -38.45 14.13
CA GLU A 11 20.96 -39.72 14.25
C GLU A 11 20.20 -39.89 15.58
N SER A 12 20.65 -39.24 16.65
CA SER A 12 20.10 -39.40 18.01
C SER A 12 18.75 -38.72 18.28
N GLY A 13 18.23 -37.91 17.35
CA GLY A 13 16.88 -37.31 17.43
C GLY A 13 16.68 -36.28 18.56
N GLY A 14 16.70 -34.99 18.23
CA GLY A 14 16.47 -33.94 19.24
C GLY A 14 16.83 -32.52 18.80
N GLY A 15 16.51 -32.15 17.56
CA GLY A 15 16.70 -30.80 17.04
C GLY A 15 15.52 -29.87 17.32
N VAL A 16 15.77 -28.56 17.24
CA VAL A 16 14.72 -27.54 17.18
C VAL A 16 13.99 -27.68 15.83
N ALA A 17 12.66 -27.66 15.85
CA ALA A 17 11.84 -27.79 14.64
C ALA A 17 12.22 -26.73 13.58
N VAL A 18 12.23 -27.13 12.31
CA VAL A 18 12.72 -26.30 11.19
C VAL A 18 11.92 -25.00 11.05
N ASP A 19 10.61 -25.10 11.23
CA ASP A 19 9.69 -23.95 11.27
C ASP A 19 9.85 -23.03 12.49
N SER A 20 10.83 -23.32 13.35
CA SER A 20 11.16 -22.55 14.53
C SER A 20 12.57 -21.94 14.48
N TRP A 21 13.26 -22.00 13.33
CA TRP A 21 14.58 -21.37 13.11
C TRP A 21 14.46 -19.87 12.76
N CYS A 22 13.69 -19.09 13.53
CA CYS A 22 13.33 -17.70 13.17
C CYS A 22 14.06 -16.62 13.99
N VAL A 23 13.99 -15.38 13.50
CA VAL A 23 14.52 -14.16 14.13
C VAL A 23 13.42 -13.15 14.41
N THR A 24 13.58 -12.32 15.44
CA THR A 24 12.63 -11.24 15.73
C THR A 24 12.91 -9.97 14.94
N ARG A 25 11.95 -9.05 14.90
CA ARG A 25 12.15 -7.67 14.39
C ARG A 25 13.27 -6.93 15.14
N ALA A 26 13.49 -7.25 16.42
CA ALA A 26 14.56 -6.65 17.22
C ALA A 26 15.95 -7.21 16.85
N ASP A 27 16.03 -8.51 16.54
CA ASP A 27 17.27 -9.14 16.06
C ASP A 27 17.76 -8.50 14.76
N LEU A 28 16.86 -8.16 13.83
CA LEU A 28 17.25 -7.46 12.59
C LEU A 28 17.78 -6.03 12.86
N ILE A 29 17.21 -5.30 13.81
CA ILE A 29 17.70 -3.97 14.20
C ILE A 29 19.09 -4.08 14.85
N PHE A 30 19.30 -5.09 15.70
CA PHE A 30 20.61 -5.42 16.28
C PHE A 30 21.64 -5.79 15.19
N LEU A 31 21.27 -6.68 14.26
CA LEU A 31 22.13 -7.08 13.14
C LEU A 31 22.55 -5.88 12.29
N ARG A 32 21.65 -4.94 12.00
CA ARG A 32 21.98 -3.72 11.23
C ARG A 32 23.04 -2.86 11.92
N ALA A 33 23.04 -2.82 13.24
CA ALA A 33 24.04 -2.09 14.02
C ALA A 33 25.38 -2.83 14.04
N GLU A 34 25.39 -4.14 14.29
CA GLU A 34 26.61 -4.94 14.30
C GLU A 34 27.28 -5.04 12.91
N VAL A 35 26.52 -5.09 11.81
CA VAL A 35 27.09 -5.04 10.45
C VAL A 35 27.76 -3.70 10.17
N LYS A 36 27.17 -2.56 10.57
CA LYS A 36 27.82 -1.24 10.45
C LYS A 36 29.14 -1.18 11.21
N LYS A 37 29.14 -1.71 12.44
CA LYS A 37 30.33 -1.82 13.29
C LYS A 37 31.38 -2.77 12.69
N ALA A 38 30.97 -3.87 12.09
CA ALA A 38 31.88 -4.79 11.40
C ALA A 38 32.53 -4.16 10.14
N ILE A 39 31.79 -3.36 9.37
CA ILE A 39 32.35 -2.56 8.25
C ILE A 39 33.33 -1.51 8.80
N ALA A 40 32.95 -0.74 9.82
CA ALA A 40 33.81 0.28 10.44
C ALA A 40 35.11 -0.30 11.04
N ASN A 41 35.05 -1.54 11.56
CA ASN A 41 36.21 -2.28 12.05
C ASN A 41 37.02 -2.99 10.94
N GLY A 42 36.64 -2.86 9.67
CA GLY A 42 37.27 -3.56 8.55
C GLY A 42 37.14 -5.08 8.59
N GLN A 43 36.16 -5.61 9.33
CA GLN A 43 35.82 -7.04 9.39
C GLN A 43 34.98 -7.48 8.19
N ILE A 44 34.13 -6.57 7.67
CA ILE A 44 33.48 -6.71 6.37
C ILE A 44 34.08 -5.68 5.42
N LYS A 45 34.56 -6.12 4.26
CA LYS A 45 35.21 -5.31 3.23
C LYS A 45 34.56 -5.54 1.85
N PRO A 46 34.57 -4.54 0.95
CA PRO A 46 34.15 -4.72 -0.44
C PRO A 46 34.95 -5.83 -1.14
N THR A 47 34.34 -6.46 -2.14
CA THR A 47 34.96 -7.53 -2.94
C THR A 47 34.76 -7.26 -4.44
N GLU A 48 35.46 -7.99 -5.30
CA GLU A 48 35.30 -7.89 -6.76
C GLU A 48 33.86 -8.18 -7.22
N LEU A 49 33.13 -9.03 -6.48
CA LEU A 49 31.72 -9.38 -6.74
C LEU A 49 30.71 -8.51 -5.96
N ASP A 50 31.18 -7.63 -5.08
CA ASP A 50 30.37 -6.78 -4.20
C ASP A 50 31.16 -5.54 -3.78
N ASN A 51 31.37 -4.63 -4.74
CA ASN A 51 32.11 -3.39 -4.52
C ASN A 51 31.23 -2.32 -3.87
N PHE A 52 30.69 -2.61 -2.69
CA PHE A 52 29.80 -1.71 -1.95
C PHE A 52 30.57 -0.51 -1.36
N ASP A 53 29.92 0.65 -1.28
CA ASP A 53 30.51 1.81 -0.60
C ASP A 53 30.45 1.61 0.93
N VAL A 54 31.61 1.65 1.59
CA VAL A 54 31.73 1.54 3.06
C VAL A 54 31.13 2.74 3.80
N ALA A 55 30.98 3.89 3.13
CA ALA A 55 30.30 5.07 3.65
C ALA A 55 28.78 5.02 3.43
N ASP A 56 28.27 4.15 2.54
CA ASP A 56 26.83 4.03 2.36
C ASP A 56 26.15 3.40 3.58
N HIS A 57 24.94 3.87 3.85
CA HIS A 57 24.12 3.44 4.97
C HIS A 57 22.76 2.88 4.50
N ARG A 58 22.48 2.88 3.20
CA ARG A 58 21.17 2.57 2.59
C ARG A 58 21.09 1.17 1.98
N ILE A 59 22.17 0.72 1.33
CA ILE A 59 22.32 -0.56 0.64
C ILE A 59 23.29 -1.43 1.43
N GLY A 60 24.56 -1.01 1.56
CA GLY A 60 25.61 -1.80 2.20
C GLY A 60 25.96 -3.11 1.46
N PRO A 61 26.74 -4.02 2.08
CA PRO A 61 27.16 -5.28 1.46
C PRO A 61 25.99 -6.20 1.13
N ASN A 62 26.14 -7.00 0.07
CA ASN A 62 25.15 -8.00 -0.29
C ASN A 62 25.18 -9.24 0.64
N MET A 63 24.20 -10.14 0.48
CA MET A 63 24.05 -11.30 1.36
C MET A 63 25.17 -12.33 1.21
N HIS A 64 25.80 -12.45 0.04
CA HIS A 64 26.97 -13.32 -0.14
C HIS A 64 28.15 -12.80 0.70
N THR A 65 28.46 -11.51 0.59
CA THR A 65 29.50 -10.84 1.38
C THR A 65 29.23 -10.92 2.89
N LEU A 66 28.00 -10.60 3.29
CA LEU A 66 27.56 -10.72 4.69
C LEU A 66 27.71 -12.16 5.21
N CYS A 67 27.31 -13.14 4.41
CA CYS A 67 27.36 -14.54 4.81
C CYS A 67 28.82 -15.00 5.01
N ALA A 68 29.66 -14.80 3.99
CA ALA A 68 31.06 -15.25 4.00
C ALA A 68 31.94 -14.51 5.02
N GLN A 69 31.82 -13.18 5.14
CA GLN A 69 32.72 -12.39 5.97
C GLN A 69 32.24 -12.22 7.43
N TYR A 70 30.94 -12.39 7.69
CA TYR A 70 30.36 -12.17 9.03
C TYR A 70 29.59 -13.37 9.57
N MET A 71 28.57 -13.89 8.86
CA MET A 71 27.71 -14.94 9.42
C MET A 71 28.44 -16.26 9.63
N GLN A 72 29.17 -16.74 8.62
CA GLN A 72 29.92 -17.99 8.69
C GLN A 72 30.99 -17.94 9.81
N PRO A 73 31.90 -16.94 9.88
CA PRO A 73 32.89 -16.85 10.97
C PRO A 73 32.29 -16.68 12.38
N LEU A 74 31.13 -16.02 12.50
CA LEU A 74 30.44 -15.84 13.78
C LEU A 74 29.76 -17.14 14.25
N THR A 75 28.96 -17.75 13.38
CA THR A 75 28.22 -18.97 13.72
C THR A 75 29.11 -20.20 13.82
N GLN A 76 30.23 -20.26 13.10
CA GLN A 76 31.23 -21.34 13.25
C GLN A 76 31.79 -21.38 14.68
N LYS A 77 32.09 -20.21 15.26
CA LYS A 77 32.54 -20.08 16.65
C LYS A 77 31.46 -20.45 17.68
N ALA A 78 30.18 -20.39 17.31
CA ALA A 78 29.06 -20.85 18.13
C ALA A 78 28.83 -22.37 18.06
N GLY A 79 29.53 -23.09 17.17
CA GLY A 79 29.36 -24.52 16.89
C GLY A 79 28.54 -24.82 15.64
N SER A 80 28.70 -24.02 14.58
CA SER A 80 28.11 -24.21 13.25
C SER A 80 26.58 -24.18 13.16
N MET A 81 25.88 -23.75 14.22
CA MET A 81 24.43 -23.51 14.20
C MET A 81 24.03 -22.32 13.29
N SER A 82 22.74 -22.06 13.13
CA SER A 82 22.27 -20.91 12.35
C SER A 82 22.24 -19.65 13.22
N TRP A 83 22.30 -18.47 12.59
CA TRP A 83 22.27 -17.21 13.33
C TRP A 83 20.96 -17.05 14.12
N ALA A 84 19.86 -17.55 13.57
CA ALA A 84 18.56 -17.63 14.25
C ALA A 84 18.61 -18.43 15.56
N LEU A 85 19.15 -19.66 15.55
CA LEU A 85 19.28 -20.47 16.78
C LEU A 85 20.38 -19.96 17.72
N MET A 86 21.41 -19.28 17.20
CA MET A 86 22.41 -18.61 18.03
C MET A 86 21.82 -17.41 18.81
N ARG A 87 20.79 -16.76 18.25
CA ARG A 87 20.02 -15.69 18.90
C ARG A 87 18.92 -16.24 19.80
N ASN A 88 18.26 -17.32 19.37
CA ASN A 88 17.08 -17.91 20.02
C ASN A 88 17.24 -19.45 20.13
N PRO A 89 17.98 -19.98 21.13
CA PRO A 89 18.35 -21.40 21.20
C PRO A 89 17.18 -22.38 21.36
N GLU A 90 16.06 -21.92 21.93
CA GLU A 90 14.81 -22.70 22.06
C GLU A 90 13.98 -22.70 20.76
N GLY A 91 14.36 -21.88 19.77
CA GLY A 91 13.58 -21.59 18.58
C GLY A 91 12.50 -20.54 18.79
N LEU A 92 11.97 -20.03 17.68
CA LEU A 92 10.82 -19.13 17.61
C LEU A 92 9.91 -19.58 16.46
N LYS A 93 8.67 -19.98 16.77
CA LYS A 93 7.70 -20.46 15.78
C LYS A 93 7.44 -19.42 14.68
N CYS A 94 7.66 -19.81 13.43
CA CYS A 94 7.49 -18.95 12.25
C CYS A 94 6.03 -18.50 12.10
N ASP A 95 5.80 -17.17 12.17
CA ASP A 95 4.53 -16.56 11.78
C ASP A 95 4.61 -15.72 10.50
N LEU A 96 5.84 -15.39 10.06
CA LEU A 96 6.19 -14.65 8.85
C LEU A 96 7.31 -15.35 8.06
N PHE A 97 7.10 -15.64 6.79
CA PHE A 97 8.17 -16.07 5.87
C PHE A 97 8.71 -14.87 5.09
N ILE A 98 10.01 -14.82 4.77
CA ILE A 98 10.61 -13.74 3.97
C ILE A 98 11.43 -14.30 2.80
N THR A 99 11.03 -13.95 1.58
CA THR A 99 11.81 -14.22 0.35
C THR A 99 12.56 -12.97 -0.09
N HIS A 100 13.79 -13.14 -0.57
CA HIS A 100 14.71 -12.06 -0.95
C HIS A 100 15.81 -12.55 -1.90
N GLY A 101 16.48 -11.62 -2.58
CA GLY A 101 17.69 -11.90 -3.34
C GLY A 101 18.90 -12.07 -2.42
N TRP A 102 19.95 -12.75 -2.90
CA TRP A 102 21.24 -12.76 -2.21
C TRP A 102 22.18 -11.63 -2.70
N ILE A 103 21.86 -11.02 -3.84
CA ILE A 103 22.60 -9.92 -4.48
C ILE A 103 22.23 -8.52 -3.95
N GLU A 104 21.40 -8.43 -2.91
CA GLU A 104 20.89 -7.18 -2.39
C GLU A 104 21.51 -6.78 -1.06
N GLY A 105 21.66 -5.47 -0.89
CA GLY A 105 22.28 -4.87 0.27
C GLY A 105 21.53 -5.18 1.56
N ILE A 106 22.24 -5.65 2.58
CA ILE A 106 21.69 -5.96 3.90
C ILE A 106 21.02 -4.76 4.58
N PHE A 107 21.46 -3.53 4.30
CA PHE A 107 20.81 -2.33 4.83
C PHE A 107 19.48 -2.03 4.14
N GLU A 108 19.38 -2.26 2.83
CA GLU A 108 18.13 -2.12 2.07
C GLU A 108 17.12 -3.16 2.56
N PHE A 109 17.56 -4.42 2.65
CA PHE A 109 16.76 -5.54 3.17
C PHE A 109 16.22 -5.26 4.57
N ILE A 110 17.08 -4.92 5.55
CA ILE A 110 16.63 -4.71 6.92
C ILE A 110 15.67 -3.51 7.01
N ASP A 111 15.94 -2.39 6.34
CA ASP A 111 15.05 -1.23 6.41
C ASP A 111 13.68 -1.52 5.78
N LYS A 112 13.63 -2.23 4.65
CA LYS A 112 12.37 -2.68 4.01
C LYS A 112 11.60 -3.65 4.91
N VAL A 113 12.28 -4.66 5.45
CA VAL A 113 11.66 -5.69 6.32
C VAL A 113 11.17 -5.09 7.65
N VAL A 114 11.98 -4.27 8.33
CA VAL A 114 11.61 -3.66 9.62
C VAL A 114 10.50 -2.62 9.44
N TYR A 115 10.45 -1.90 8.32
CA TYR A 115 9.33 -0.99 7.99
C TYR A 115 8.04 -1.75 7.65
N SER A 116 8.14 -2.81 6.85
CA SER A 116 6.99 -3.56 6.30
C SER A 116 6.52 -4.73 7.19
N TRP A 117 7.12 -4.91 8.36
CA TRP A 117 6.84 -6.00 9.29
C TRP A 117 5.34 -6.04 9.68
N PRO A 118 4.58 -7.10 9.34
CA PRO A 118 3.13 -7.08 9.52
C PRO A 118 2.72 -7.06 11.00
N VAL A 119 1.64 -6.32 11.28
CA VAL A 119 1.16 -6.11 12.66
C VAL A 119 0.79 -7.45 13.30
N GLY A 120 1.28 -7.67 14.53
CA GLY A 120 1.04 -8.88 15.30
C GLY A 120 1.97 -10.06 14.99
N LYS A 121 2.89 -9.93 14.01
CA LYS A 121 3.93 -10.94 13.74
C LYS A 121 5.12 -10.79 14.68
N LYS A 122 5.67 -11.91 15.14
CA LYS A 122 6.74 -11.96 16.15
C LYS A 122 8.06 -12.47 15.58
N ALA A 123 8.04 -13.44 14.68
CA ALA A 123 9.21 -14.22 14.31
C ALA A 123 9.22 -14.57 12.82
N ALA A 124 10.30 -14.17 12.14
CA ALA A 124 10.47 -14.33 10.72
C ALA A 124 11.51 -15.40 10.37
N TYR A 125 11.20 -16.26 9.40
CA TYR A 125 12.18 -17.09 8.73
C TYR A 125 12.83 -16.31 7.57
N ILE A 126 14.17 -16.31 7.51
CA ILE A 126 14.99 -15.58 6.53
C ILE A 126 16.17 -16.49 6.16
N CYS A 127 16.28 -16.93 4.90
CA CYS A 127 17.18 -18.05 4.55
C CYS A 127 18.66 -17.86 4.94
N VAL A 128 19.21 -16.65 4.82
CA VAL A 128 20.62 -16.34 5.19
C VAL A 128 20.86 -16.30 6.72
N LEU A 129 19.80 -16.21 7.53
CA LEU A 129 19.88 -16.19 9.00
C LEU A 129 19.40 -17.50 9.65
N SER A 130 18.39 -18.13 9.04
CA SER A 130 17.68 -19.30 9.55
C SER A 130 18.38 -20.63 9.27
N ASN A 131 19.00 -20.79 8.09
CA ASN A 131 19.75 -22.00 7.75
C ASN A 131 21.16 -22.01 8.36
N PRO A 132 21.73 -23.19 8.68
CA PRO A 132 23.15 -23.31 9.03
C PRO A 132 24.05 -22.97 7.84
N GLN A 133 24.65 -21.78 7.85
CA GLN A 133 25.55 -21.35 6.77
C GLN A 133 26.89 -22.12 6.74
N ASN A 134 27.18 -22.95 7.76
CA ASN A 134 28.40 -23.75 7.90
C ASN A 134 28.16 -25.27 7.82
N LEU A 135 26.93 -25.73 7.55
CA LEU A 135 26.62 -27.14 7.38
C LEU A 135 26.13 -27.38 5.94
N ASP A 136 26.32 -28.59 5.44
CA ASP A 136 25.70 -28.98 4.18
C ASP A 136 24.19 -29.12 4.36
N ILE A 137 23.42 -28.45 3.49
CA ILE A 137 21.97 -28.50 3.43
C ILE A 137 21.45 -29.10 2.11
N ALA A 138 22.32 -29.62 1.24
CA ALA A 138 21.92 -30.16 -0.07
C ALA A 138 20.85 -31.27 0.06
N SER A 139 21.00 -32.16 1.03
CA SER A 139 20.01 -33.19 1.36
C SER A 139 18.69 -32.62 1.87
N LEU A 140 18.70 -31.49 2.59
CA LEU A 140 17.50 -30.83 3.09
C LEU A 140 16.73 -30.09 1.98
N ILE A 141 17.38 -29.69 0.88
CA ILE A 141 16.73 -28.95 -0.21
C ILE A 141 16.45 -29.81 -1.45
N GLN A 142 16.87 -31.08 -1.45
CA GLN A 142 16.71 -32.01 -2.56
C GLN A 142 15.24 -32.18 -2.99
N ILE A 143 14.30 -32.23 -2.05
CA ILE A 143 12.86 -32.24 -2.30
C ILE A 143 12.30 -30.85 -1.91
N PRO A 144 11.96 -29.97 -2.87
CA PRO A 144 11.63 -28.57 -2.56
C PRO A 144 10.49 -28.41 -1.54
N ARG A 145 9.46 -29.26 -1.60
CA ARG A 145 8.32 -29.29 -0.67
C ARG A 145 8.63 -29.80 0.75
N GLU A 146 9.74 -30.51 0.93
CA GLU A 146 10.20 -30.97 2.25
C GLU A 146 11.25 -30.02 2.85
N SER A 147 11.72 -29.05 2.06
CA SER A 147 12.79 -28.14 2.44
C SER A 147 12.47 -27.24 3.64
N PRO A 148 13.52 -26.72 4.32
CA PRO A 148 13.37 -25.69 5.35
C PRO A 148 12.57 -24.46 4.92
N PHE A 149 12.61 -24.11 3.62
CA PHE A 149 11.80 -23.05 3.03
C PHE A 149 10.31 -23.42 3.10
N ALA A 150 9.95 -24.58 2.56
CA ALA A 150 8.58 -25.08 2.54
C ALA A 150 8.02 -25.28 3.95
N LYS A 151 8.76 -25.92 4.87
CA LYS A 151 8.28 -26.18 6.25
C LYS A 151 8.09 -24.92 7.08
N SER A 152 8.95 -23.93 6.90
CA SER A 152 8.78 -22.63 7.55
C SER A 152 7.60 -21.85 6.97
N LEU A 153 7.33 -21.98 5.67
CA LEU A 153 6.18 -21.38 4.99
C LEU A 153 4.84 -22.10 5.30
N GLU A 154 4.88 -23.41 5.57
CA GLU A 154 3.74 -24.20 6.07
C GLU A 154 3.26 -23.69 7.44
N SER A 155 4.19 -23.29 8.32
CA SER A 155 3.88 -22.62 9.59
C SER A 155 3.49 -21.15 9.42
N ALA A 156 4.17 -20.42 8.53
CA ALA A 156 3.98 -18.98 8.35
C ALA A 156 2.53 -18.64 7.97
N THR A 157 1.99 -17.57 8.54
CA THR A 157 0.65 -17.08 8.18
C THR A 157 0.69 -16.00 7.10
N HIS A 158 1.84 -15.34 6.95
CA HIS A 158 2.10 -14.27 5.99
C HIS A 158 3.47 -14.51 5.33
N MET A 159 3.61 -14.00 4.11
CA MET A 159 4.88 -13.96 3.37
C MET A 159 5.22 -12.51 3.06
N LEU A 160 6.47 -12.10 3.29
CA LEU A 160 6.99 -10.81 2.88
C LEU A 160 7.98 -11.02 1.73
N VAL A 161 7.73 -10.31 0.64
CA VAL A 161 8.50 -10.32 -0.61
C VAL A 161 9.35 -9.07 -0.62
N VAL A 162 10.67 -9.22 -0.56
CA VAL A 162 11.59 -8.07 -0.51
C VAL A 162 12.09 -7.74 -1.92
N PRO A 163 11.64 -6.63 -2.53
CA PRO A 163 12.27 -6.10 -3.74
C PRO A 163 13.60 -5.43 -3.39
N ASN A 164 14.53 -5.39 -4.35
CA ASN A 164 15.81 -4.71 -4.23
C ASN A 164 16.18 -3.92 -5.50
N HIS A 165 17.14 -3.02 -5.39
CA HIS A 165 17.62 -2.22 -6.52
C HIS A 165 18.45 -3.02 -7.56
N SER A 166 19.06 -4.14 -7.16
CA SER A 166 20.00 -4.92 -7.97
C SER A 166 19.29 -5.62 -9.14
N ALA A 167 18.31 -6.48 -8.86
CA ALA A 167 17.47 -7.17 -9.85
C ALA A 167 16.10 -7.59 -9.29
N SER A 168 15.19 -8.05 -10.15
CA SER A 168 13.97 -8.70 -9.67
C SER A 168 14.31 -10.00 -8.94
N ILE A 169 13.78 -10.20 -7.73
CA ILE A 169 13.95 -11.48 -7.04
C ILE A 169 13.28 -12.64 -7.82
N TYR A 170 12.34 -12.36 -8.72
CA TYR A 170 11.70 -13.38 -9.56
C TYR A 170 12.59 -13.90 -10.68
N SER A 171 13.75 -13.27 -10.95
CA SER A 171 14.78 -13.93 -11.77
C SER A 171 15.47 -15.08 -11.01
N ARG A 172 15.15 -15.30 -9.72
CA ARG A 172 15.59 -16.45 -8.92
C ARG A 172 14.45 -17.45 -8.76
N LEU A 173 14.65 -18.65 -9.28
CA LEU A 173 13.67 -19.73 -9.31
C LEU A 173 13.17 -20.15 -7.93
N TRP A 174 14.05 -20.20 -6.91
CA TRP A 174 13.65 -20.42 -5.51
C TRP A 174 12.63 -19.38 -5.03
N CYS A 175 12.81 -18.10 -5.33
CA CYS A 175 11.92 -17.03 -4.87
C CYS A 175 10.56 -17.05 -5.61
N VAL A 176 10.54 -17.51 -6.86
CA VAL A 176 9.29 -17.79 -7.60
C VAL A 176 8.56 -18.99 -7.02
N TYR A 177 9.28 -20.08 -6.71
CA TYR A 177 8.73 -21.27 -6.06
C TYR A 177 8.14 -20.95 -4.67
N GLU A 178 8.88 -20.22 -3.82
CA GLU A 178 8.41 -19.74 -2.52
C GLU A 178 7.12 -18.90 -2.65
N ALA A 179 7.03 -18.03 -3.66
CA ALA A 179 5.85 -17.19 -3.90
C ALA A 179 4.63 -17.99 -4.40
N TRP A 180 4.83 -18.99 -5.28
CA TRP A 180 3.77 -19.92 -5.67
C TRP A 180 3.34 -20.83 -4.52
N LEU A 181 4.27 -21.33 -3.71
CA LEU A 181 3.95 -22.17 -2.56
C LEU A 181 3.15 -21.39 -1.50
N ALA A 182 3.47 -20.11 -1.30
CA ALA A 182 2.67 -19.20 -0.49
C ALA A 182 1.29 -18.91 -1.11
N TYR A 183 1.18 -18.94 -2.44
CA TYR A 183 -0.07 -18.77 -3.16
C TYR A 183 -0.98 -20.01 -3.00
N SER A 184 -0.49 -21.21 -3.33
CA SER A 184 -1.26 -22.46 -3.24
C SER A 184 -1.66 -22.82 -1.80
N MET A 185 -0.85 -22.46 -0.81
CA MET A 185 -1.21 -22.58 0.63
C MET A 185 -2.08 -21.43 1.17
N ASP A 186 -2.62 -20.55 0.32
CA ASP A 186 -3.47 -19.40 0.68
C ASP A 186 -2.88 -18.43 1.72
N ARG A 187 -1.55 -18.27 1.77
CA ARG A 187 -0.89 -17.31 2.66
C ARG A 187 -1.09 -15.89 2.14
N VAL A 188 -1.14 -14.91 3.06
CA VAL A 188 -1.15 -13.49 2.70
C VAL A 188 0.26 -13.07 2.29
N ILE A 189 0.46 -12.79 1.00
CA ILE A 189 1.74 -12.30 0.48
C ILE A 189 1.71 -10.77 0.44
N LEU A 190 2.80 -10.12 0.84
CA LEU A 190 2.94 -8.66 0.87
C LEU A 190 4.27 -8.26 0.22
N THR A 191 4.30 -7.22 -0.61
CA THR A 191 5.55 -6.61 -1.08
C THR A 191 6.09 -5.64 -0.03
N ALA A 192 7.37 -5.76 0.32
CA ALA A 192 8.03 -4.82 1.23
C ALA A 192 8.35 -3.48 0.54
N THR A 193 8.31 -2.39 1.30
CA THR A 193 8.57 -1.03 0.82
C THR A 193 9.63 -0.34 1.67
N ALA A 194 10.45 0.54 1.08
CA ALA A 194 11.42 1.31 1.85
C ALA A 194 10.76 2.46 2.68
N PRO A 195 11.31 2.82 3.86
CA PRO A 195 10.70 3.81 4.76
C PRO A 195 10.68 5.24 4.19
N ILE A 196 9.51 5.71 3.74
CA ILE A 196 9.30 7.02 3.09
C ILE A 196 9.35 8.26 4.01
N LYS A 197 9.74 8.14 5.29
CA LYS A 197 9.61 9.22 6.30
C LYS A 197 10.29 10.53 5.89
N HIS A 198 11.49 10.46 5.33
CA HIS A 198 12.27 11.64 4.92
C HIS A 198 11.69 12.31 3.66
N ASP A 199 11.24 11.50 2.69
CA ASP A 199 10.61 11.98 1.47
C ASP A 199 9.28 12.70 1.79
N VAL A 200 8.45 12.09 2.64
CA VAL A 200 7.19 12.69 3.12
C VAL A 200 7.43 14.00 3.87
N LEU A 201 8.40 14.05 4.80
CA LEU A 201 8.71 15.29 5.53
C LEU A 201 9.21 16.41 4.60
N ARG A 202 10.01 16.07 3.58
CA ARG A 202 10.47 17.03 2.56
C ARG A 202 9.30 17.61 1.77
N CYS A 203 8.36 16.77 1.34
CA CYS A 203 7.20 17.18 0.56
C CYS A 203 6.17 17.98 1.39
N LEU A 204 5.91 17.58 2.65
CA LEU A 204 5.00 18.32 3.53
C LEU A 204 5.51 19.74 3.86
N ARG A 205 6.82 19.96 3.97
CA ARG A 205 7.39 21.33 4.12
C ARG A 205 6.98 22.25 2.96
N TRP A 206 7.00 21.77 1.73
CA TRP A 206 6.54 22.54 0.57
C TRP A 206 5.03 22.78 0.61
N GLN A 207 4.21 21.78 0.95
CA GLN A 207 2.76 21.97 1.07
C GLN A 207 2.39 23.00 2.15
N CYS A 208 3.08 22.99 3.28
CA CYS A 208 2.91 24.01 4.33
C CYS A 208 3.29 25.42 3.85
N LEU A 209 4.30 25.57 2.99
CA LEU A 209 4.64 26.87 2.39
C LEU A 209 3.51 27.38 1.48
N PHE A 210 2.96 26.54 0.60
CA PHE A 210 1.81 26.91 -0.24
C PHE A 210 0.56 27.24 0.58
N LEU A 211 0.30 26.50 1.67
CA LEU A 211 -0.76 26.80 2.61
C LEU A 211 -0.61 28.19 3.26
N VAL A 212 0.59 28.52 3.76
CA VAL A 212 0.87 29.81 4.41
C VAL A 212 0.79 30.96 3.42
N MET A 213 1.32 30.81 2.20
CA MET A 213 1.14 31.81 1.14
C MET A 213 -0.35 32.04 0.83
N GLY A 214 -1.15 30.96 0.78
CA GLY A 214 -2.59 31.04 0.58
C GLY A 214 -3.30 31.76 1.72
N LEU A 215 -2.94 31.47 2.97
CA LEU A 215 -3.49 32.12 4.16
C LEU A 215 -3.25 33.64 4.13
N ILE A 216 -2.01 34.06 3.83
CA ILE A 216 -1.63 35.47 3.72
C ILE A 216 -2.45 36.16 2.61
N VAL A 217 -2.48 35.58 1.41
CA VAL A 217 -3.27 36.11 0.28
C VAL A 217 -4.76 36.20 0.64
N GLY A 218 -5.31 35.20 1.34
CA GLY A 218 -6.70 35.21 1.77
C GLY A 218 -7.04 36.37 2.73
N ILE A 219 -6.17 36.65 3.69
CA ILE A 219 -6.34 37.79 4.62
C ILE A 219 -6.20 39.13 3.84
N SER A 220 -5.17 39.27 3.02
CA SER A 220 -4.96 40.51 2.24
C SER A 220 -6.11 40.83 1.27
N ILE A 221 -6.78 39.81 0.72
CA ILE A 221 -7.95 39.98 -0.15
C ILE A 221 -9.13 40.61 0.60
N THR A 222 -9.44 40.16 1.82
CA THR A 222 -10.59 40.68 2.58
C THR A 222 -10.30 41.99 3.30
N SER A 223 -9.06 42.21 3.77
CA SER A 223 -8.66 43.52 4.30
C SER A 223 -8.68 44.64 3.24
N GLY A 224 -8.60 44.29 1.95
CA GLY A 224 -8.58 45.25 0.83
C GLY A 224 -9.92 45.48 0.12
N CYS A 225 -10.90 44.58 0.24
CA CYS A 225 -12.16 44.63 -0.52
C CYS A 225 -13.36 44.10 0.27
N THR A 226 -14.33 44.98 0.54
CA THR A 226 -15.61 44.66 1.21
C THR A 226 -16.50 43.74 0.37
N ASP A 227 -16.62 44.01 -0.92
CA ASP A 227 -17.69 43.47 -1.79
C ASP A 227 -17.23 42.34 -2.72
N LEU A 228 -16.12 41.67 -2.36
CA LEU A 228 -15.53 40.63 -3.20
C LEU A 228 -16.43 39.35 -3.18
N PRO A 229 -16.74 38.75 -4.34
CA PRO A 229 -17.75 37.69 -4.45
C PRO A 229 -17.44 36.43 -3.61
N THR A 230 -18.49 35.64 -3.38
CA THR A 230 -18.51 34.50 -2.46
C THR A 230 -17.37 33.49 -2.70
N LEU A 231 -16.98 32.74 -1.65
CA LEU A 231 -15.89 31.74 -1.68
C LEU A 231 -16.10 30.58 -2.67
N ASP A 232 -17.23 30.51 -3.35
CA ASP A 232 -17.65 29.34 -4.13
C ASP A 232 -16.72 28.97 -5.30
N PRO A 233 -16.14 29.91 -6.07
CA PRO A 233 -15.15 29.59 -7.11
C PRO A 233 -13.87 28.94 -6.56
N MET A 234 -13.47 29.26 -5.31
CA MET A 234 -12.31 28.63 -4.67
C MET A 234 -12.63 27.18 -4.28
N ILE A 235 -13.83 26.92 -3.73
CA ILE A 235 -14.30 25.55 -3.45
C ILE A 235 -14.42 24.75 -4.76
N PHE A 236 -14.91 25.37 -5.84
CA PHE A 236 -14.98 24.75 -7.16
C PHE A 236 -13.59 24.43 -7.73
N LEU A 237 -12.62 25.35 -7.62
CA LEU A 237 -11.25 25.11 -8.08
C LEU A 237 -10.54 24.00 -7.28
N GLY A 238 -10.78 23.92 -5.96
CA GLY A 238 -10.32 22.81 -5.13
C GLY A 238 -10.97 21.47 -5.52
N ALA A 239 -12.27 21.47 -5.81
CA ALA A 239 -12.99 20.31 -6.32
C ALA A 239 -12.52 19.89 -7.72
N LEU A 240 -12.20 20.84 -8.60
CA LEU A 240 -11.63 20.60 -9.94
C LEU A 240 -10.22 20.01 -9.85
N ALA A 241 -9.36 20.55 -8.98
CA ALA A 241 -8.05 19.97 -8.69
C ALA A 241 -8.17 18.54 -8.15
N LYS A 242 -9.23 18.21 -7.39
CA LYS A 242 -9.55 16.83 -7.01
C LYS A 242 -10.16 15.98 -8.12
N LEU A 243 -10.98 16.53 -9.03
CA LEU A 243 -11.45 15.82 -10.24
C LEU A 243 -10.27 15.37 -11.11
N VAL A 244 -9.28 16.24 -11.33
CA VAL A 244 -8.01 15.87 -12.01
C VAL A 244 -7.30 14.72 -11.26
N GLN A 245 -7.39 14.67 -9.94
CA GLN A 245 -6.87 13.56 -9.11
C GLN A 245 -7.78 12.31 -9.06
N PHE A 246 -9.02 12.36 -9.56
CA PHE A 246 -9.90 11.21 -9.73
C PHE A 246 -9.82 10.62 -11.14
N CYS A 247 -9.58 11.43 -12.18
CA CYS A 247 -9.39 11.00 -13.57
C CYS A 247 -8.04 10.28 -13.86
N LYS A 248 -7.43 9.65 -12.85
CA LYS A 248 -6.11 9.00 -12.95
C LYS A 248 -6.17 7.72 -13.79
N GLY A 249 -5.67 7.77 -15.02
CA GLY A 249 -5.35 6.55 -15.78
C GLY A 249 -4.02 5.91 -15.31
N PRO A 250 -3.92 4.57 -15.22
CA PRO A 250 -2.79 3.91 -14.55
C PRO A 250 -1.50 3.78 -15.38
N ASP A 251 -1.58 3.79 -16.72
CA ASP A 251 -0.57 3.05 -17.51
C ASP A 251 0.57 3.84 -18.17
N ARG A 252 0.44 5.14 -18.51
CA ARG A 252 1.53 5.87 -19.24
C ARG A 252 1.74 7.35 -18.88
N TRP A 253 0.70 8.19 -18.88
CA TRP A 253 0.87 9.65 -18.74
C TRP A 253 1.20 10.12 -17.31
N TRP A 254 1.06 9.27 -16.30
CA TRP A 254 1.09 9.66 -14.89
C TRP A 254 2.02 8.77 -14.05
N CYS A 255 3.28 8.64 -14.46
CA CYS A 255 4.33 8.17 -13.54
C CYS A 255 4.26 9.02 -12.25
N PRO A 256 4.31 8.45 -11.03
CA PRO A 256 4.20 9.23 -9.78
C PRO A 256 5.23 10.36 -9.60
N LYS A 257 6.29 10.36 -10.43
CA LYS A 257 7.31 11.41 -10.58
C LYS A 257 6.80 12.65 -11.35
N PHE A 258 5.60 12.63 -11.94
CA PHE A 258 5.08 13.74 -12.76
C PHE A 258 4.84 15.02 -11.93
N PRO A 259 5.27 16.19 -12.41
CA PRO A 259 5.13 17.45 -11.66
C PRO A 259 3.67 17.89 -11.49
N LEU A 260 2.73 17.46 -12.37
CA LEU A 260 1.34 17.91 -12.29
C LEU A 260 0.64 17.50 -10.99
N LEU A 261 0.86 16.27 -10.48
CA LEU A 261 0.18 15.86 -9.25
C LEU A 261 0.68 16.63 -8.03
N LEU A 262 1.97 16.97 -8.00
CA LEU A 262 2.55 17.90 -7.03
C LEU A 262 1.96 19.31 -7.20
N ALA A 263 1.86 19.82 -8.44
CA ALA A 263 1.28 21.14 -8.72
C ALA A 263 -0.21 21.22 -8.31
N CYS A 264 -1.00 20.18 -8.56
CA CYS A 264 -2.40 20.09 -8.11
C CYS A 264 -2.50 20.01 -6.58
N ASN A 265 -1.56 19.33 -5.90
CA ASN A 265 -1.49 19.35 -4.43
C ASN A 265 -1.15 20.76 -3.91
N CYS A 266 -0.12 21.41 -4.47
CA CYS A 266 0.29 22.77 -4.09
C CYS A 266 -0.81 23.80 -4.34
N LEU A 267 -1.47 23.77 -5.51
CA LEU A 267 -2.60 24.64 -5.85
C LEU A 267 -3.79 24.38 -4.92
N GLY A 268 -4.09 23.12 -4.61
CA GLY A 268 -5.13 22.75 -3.66
C GLY A 268 -4.86 23.27 -2.24
N SER A 269 -3.62 23.14 -1.77
CA SER A 269 -3.17 23.69 -0.48
C SER A 269 -3.20 25.22 -0.45
N LEU A 270 -2.82 25.89 -1.55
CA LEU A 270 -2.90 27.34 -1.73
C LEU A 270 -4.37 27.83 -1.66
N VAL A 271 -5.26 27.21 -2.42
CA VAL A 271 -6.70 27.54 -2.48
C VAL A 271 -7.38 27.28 -1.14
N ALA A 272 -7.06 26.18 -0.45
CA ALA A 272 -7.52 25.92 0.91
C ALA A 272 -6.99 26.98 1.90
N GLY A 273 -5.75 27.43 1.73
CA GLY A 273 -5.18 28.55 2.49
C GLY A 273 -5.94 29.85 2.28
N VAL A 274 -6.23 30.23 1.03
CA VAL A 274 -7.02 31.44 0.70
C VAL A 274 -8.42 31.36 1.34
N ALA A 275 -9.09 30.22 1.23
CA ALA A 275 -10.40 30.01 1.84
C ALA A 275 -10.39 30.06 3.38
N LEU A 276 -9.28 29.66 4.02
CA LEU A 276 -9.10 29.80 5.46
C LEU A 276 -8.72 31.23 5.87
N GLY A 277 -7.90 31.94 5.09
CA GLY A 277 -7.47 33.31 5.38
C GLY A 277 -8.63 34.31 5.29
N THR A 278 -9.37 34.26 4.17
CA THR A 278 -10.61 35.04 3.96
C THR A 278 -11.68 34.74 5.01
N PHE A 279 -11.67 33.54 5.60
CA PHE A 279 -12.55 33.17 6.71
C PHE A 279 -12.08 33.73 8.07
N VAL A 280 -10.79 33.59 8.40
CA VAL A 280 -10.21 34.07 9.68
C VAL A 280 -10.44 35.57 9.85
N ASP A 281 -10.21 36.36 8.80
CA ASP A 281 -10.42 37.81 8.80
C ASP A 281 -11.91 38.15 9.03
N LYS A 282 -12.83 37.50 8.30
CA LYS A 282 -14.29 37.74 8.45
C LYS A 282 -14.83 37.31 9.81
N CYS A 283 -14.29 36.26 10.43
CA CYS A 283 -14.69 35.83 11.78
C CYS A 283 -13.98 36.56 12.92
N ALA A 284 -13.02 37.44 12.66
CA ALA A 284 -12.50 38.36 13.67
C ALA A 284 -13.56 39.40 14.11
N GLY A 285 -14.58 39.66 13.27
CA GLY A 285 -15.65 40.61 13.55
C GLY A 285 -17.01 40.02 13.95
N GLN A 286 -17.33 38.77 13.57
CA GLN A 286 -18.66 38.17 13.83
C GLN A 286 -18.62 36.65 14.09
N LEU A 287 -19.56 36.19 14.93
CA LEU A 287 -19.83 34.77 15.19
C LEU A 287 -20.42 34.06 13.95
N PHE A 288 -20.38 32.72 13.97
CA PHE A 288 -20.81 31.81 12.90
C PHE A 288 -22.33 31.84 12.63
N ASN A 289 -22.84 32.95 12.10
CA ASN A 289 -24.26 33.23 11.99
C ASN A 289 -24.95 32.56 10.79
N THR A 290 -24.22 32.06 9.78
CA THR A 290 -24.83 31.33 8.64
C THR A 290 -24.31 29.90 8.47
N TRP A 291 -25.19 29.01 8.00
CA TRP A 291 -24.83 27.64 7.63
C TRP A 291 -23.78 27.58 6.51
N GLN A 292 -23.79 28.56 5.60
CA GLN A 292 -22.83 28.69 4.51
C GLN A 292 -21.40 28.88 5.04
N GLN A 293 -21.20 29.74 6.04
CA GLN A 293 -19.91 29.94 6.70
C GLN A 293 -19.41 28.63 7.32
N ARG A 294 -20.24 27.98 8.16
CA ARG A 294 -19.91 26.73 8.86
C ARG A 294 -19.54 25.60 7.89
N THR A 295 -20.33 25.43 6.84
CA THR A 295 -20.10 24.42 5.79
C THR A 295 -18.82 24.71 4.99
N THR A 296 -18.59 25.98 4.65
CA THR A 296 -17.38 26.43 3.94
C THR A 296 -16.12 26.14 4.75
N VAL A 297 -16.10 26.41 6.06
CA VAL A 297 -14.97 26.06 6.92
C VAL A 297 -14.74 24.56 6.97
N CYS A 298 -15.80 23.76 7.17
CA CYS A 298 -15.68 22.29 7.23
C CYS A 298 -15.13 21.69 5.93
N LEU A 299 -15.56 22.22 4.77
CA LEU A 299 -15.02 21.87 3.46
C LEU A 299 -13.57 22.34 3.28
N SER A 300 -13.22 23.58 3.64
CA SER A 300 -11.85 24.09 3.49
C SER A 300 -10.84 23.32 4.35
N VAL A 301 -11.21 22.98 5.60
CA VAL A 301 -10.42 22.10 6.47
C VAL A 301 -10.32 20.68 5.88
N THR A 302 -11.42 20.15 5.34
CA THR A 302 -11.42 18.85 4.62
C THR A 302 -10.46 18.86 3.43
N PHE A 303 -10.51 19.90 2.59
CA PHE A 303 -9.63 20.04 1.43
C PHE A 303 -8.16 20.19 1.84
N LEU A 304 -7.86 21.01 2.85
CA LEU A 304 -6.52 21.14 3.43
C LEU A 304 -5.92 19.77 3.80
N PHE A 305 -6.59 19.01 4.69
CA PHE A 305 -6.09 17.69 5.07
C PHE A 305 -6.02 16.73 3.88
N CYS A 306 -6.96 16.82 2.94
CA CYS A 306 -6.98 15.99 1.76
C CYS A 306 -5.87 16.31 0.73
N PHE A 307 -5.38 17.55 0.64
CA PHE A 307 -4.22 17.89 -0.20
C PHE A 307 -2.90 17.53 0.49
N LEU A 308 -2.77 17.77 1.81
CA LEU A 308 -1.62 17.29 2.61
C LEU A 308 -1.48 15.76 2.52
N LEU A 309 -2.55 15.01 2.76
CA LEU A 309 -2.54 13.54 2.67
C LEU A 309 -2.38 13.04 1.23
N SER A 310 -2.77 13.81 0.21
CA SER A 310 -2.58 13.44 -1.20
C SER A 310 -1.11 13.56 -1.61
N GLU A 311 -0.34 14.41 -0.96
CA GLU A 311 1.11 14.45 -1.13
C GLU A 311 1.80 13.28 -0.43
N VAL A 312 1.31 12.84 0.75
CA VAL A 312 1.76 11.59 1.40
C VAL A 312 1.45 10.38 0.51
N ASP A 313 0.23 10.29 -0.02
CA ASP A 313 -0.18 9.22 -0.95
C ASP A 313 0.65 9.25 -2.24
N ARG A 314 0.99 10.44 -2.78
CA ARG A 314 1.86 10.58 -3.96
C ARG A 314 3.27 10.05 -3.68
N VAL A 315 3.87 10.40 -2.54
CA VAL A 315 5.20 9.92 -2.15
C VAL A 315 5.21 8.40 -1.93
N ARG A 316 4.16 7.84 -1.32
CA ARG A 316 3.97 6.38 -1.25
C ARG A 316 3.88 5.77 -2.65
N ALA A 317 3.04 6.31 -3.54
CA ALA A 317 2.88 5.80 -4.89
C ALA A 317 4.19 5.85 -5.73
N ILE A 318 5.08 6.82 -5.50
CA ILE A 318 6.44 6.78 -6.09
C ILE A 318 7.20 5.55 -5.61
N ARG A 319 7.23 5.31 -4.29
CA ARG A 319 7.93 4.16 -3.71
C ARG A 319 7.35 2.85 -4.23
N ASP A 320 6.03 2.66 -4.10
CA ASP A 320 5.32 1.46 -4.57
C ASP A 320 5.60 1.17 -6.06
N HIS A 321 5.67 2.21 -6.91
CA HIS A 321 5.99 2.08 -8.33
C HIS A 321 7.47 1.75 -8.60
N GLU A 322 8.41 2.32 -7.84
CA GLU A 322 9.83 1.98 -7.93
C GLU A 322 10.08 0.52 -7.51
N GLU A 323 9.44 0.06 -6.42
CA GLU A 323 9.51 -1.35 -6.00
C GLU A 323 8.87 -2.30 -7.05
N ALA A 324 7.74 -1.90 -7.66
CA ALA A 324 7.07 -2.68 -8.72
C ALA A 324 7.89 -2.75 -10.02
N ILE A 325 8.69 -1.72 -10.34
CA ILE A 325 9.68 -1.75 -11.43
C ILE A 325 10.80 -2.74 -11.07
N CYS A 326 11.34 -2.70 -9.85
CA CYS A 326 12.35 -3.65 -9.39
C CYS A 326 11.86 -5.10 -9.53
N LEU A 327 10.67 -5.42 -9.05
CA LEU A 327 10.04 -6.75 -9.23
C LEU A 327 9.77 -7.12 -10.69
N SER A 328 9.66 -6.15 -11.60
CA SER A 328 9.39 -6.38 -13.01
C SER A 328 10.64 -6.48 -13.88
N ARG A 329 11.80 -6.04 -13.37
CA ARG A 329 13.04 -5.95 -14.15
C ARG A 329 13.52 -7.34 -14.59
N ASN A 330 13.60 -7.54 -15.90
CA ASN A 330 14.06 -8.76 -16.57
C ASN A 330 13.25 -10.04 -16.27
N PHE A 331 12.07 -9.95 -15.63
CA PHE A 331 11.22 -11.12 -15.36
C PHE A 331 9.95 -11.14 -16.24
N THR A 332 9.88 -12.14 -17.12
CA THR A 332 8.76 -12.38 -18.05
C THR A 332 7.87 -13.55 -17.64
N SER A 333 8.47 -14.70 -17.30
CA SER A 333 7.81 -15.94 -16.86
C SER A 333 8.78 -16.78 -16.03
N VAL A 334 8.26 -17.67 -15.16
CA VAL A 334 9.03 -18.66 -14.39
C VAL A 334 10.01 -19.49 -15.24
N GLN A 335 9.73 -19.71 -16.53
CA GLN A 335 10.64 -20.45 -17.42
C GLN A 335 12.02 -19.78 -17.55
N ASN A 336 12.08 -18.46 -17.37
CA ASN A 336 13.27 -17.62 -17.44
C ASN A 336 13.81 -17.25 -16.04
N ALA A 337 13.41 -17.97 -14.98
CA ALA A 337 13.98 -17.82 -13.65
C ALA A 337 15.15 -18.79 -13.44
N ASP A 338 16.30 -18.26 -13.00
CA ASP A 338 17.57 -18.97 -12.84
C ASP A 338 17.75 -19.55 -11.44
N CYS A 339 18.64 -20.54 -11.30
CA CYS A 339 19.11 -21.01 -10.01
C CYS A 339 20.63 -21.20 -10.02
N SER A 340 21.29 -20.90 -8.89
CA SER A 340 22.72 -21.16 -8.69
C SER A 340 23.08 -22.64 -8.55
N SER A 341 22.10 -23.50 -8.30
CA SER A 341 22.24 -24.95 -8.29
C SER A 341 21.41 -25.55 -9.44
N PRO A 342 22.04 -26.24 -10.41
CA PRO A 342 21.33 -26.94 -11.49
C PRO A 342 20.43 -28.08 -10.98
N GLY A 343 20.80 -28.72 -9.85
CA GLY A 343 19.98 -29.78 -9.23
C GLY A 343 18.65 -29.22 -8.72
N ASP A 344 18.71 -28.16 -7.90
CA ASP A 344 17.54 -27.43 -7.42
C ASP A 344 16.68 -26.96 -8.60
N ALA A 345 17.31 -26.50 -9.68
CA ALA A 345 16.59 -26.02 -10.87
C ALA A 345 15.74 -27.11 -11.53
N VAL A 346 16.28 -28.33 -11.66
CA VAL A 346 15.53 -29.49 -12.17
C VAL A 346 14.41 -29.86 -11.20
N ASN A 347 14.72 -30.01 -9.91
CA ASN A 347 13.77 -30.50 -8.91
C ASN A 347 12.58 -29.54 -8.74
N ILE A 348 12.83 -28.22 -8.70
CA ILE A 348 11.78 -27.19 -8.64
C ILE A 348 10.95 -27.20 -9.93
N ARG A 349 11.60 -27.16 -11.11
CA ARG A 349 10.89 -27.14 -12.41
C ARG A 349 10.05 -28.40 -12.64
N GLN A 350 10.47 -29.54 -12.10
CA GLN A 350 9.70 -30.78 -12.08
C GLN A 350 8.49 -30.69 -11.14
N GLU A 351 8.64 -30.16 -9.92
CA GLU A 351 7.52 -30.04 -8.97
C GLU A 351 6.42 -29.10 -9.49
N ILE A 352 6.78 -27.95 -10.08
CA ILE A 352 5.81 -26.96 -10.59
C ILE A 352 5.40 -27.18 -12.06
N GLN A 353 5.81 -28.28 -12.70
CA GLN A 353 5.66 -28.48 -14.15
C GLN A 353 4.20 -28.42 -14.61
N GLN A 354 3.27 -28.90 -13.78
CA GLN A 354 1.83 -28.92 -14.07
C GLN A 354 1.17 -27.56 -13.80
N ASP A 355 1.76 -26.77 -12.90
CA ASP A 355 1.18 -25.55 -12.34
C ASP A 355 1.86 -24.26 -12.84
N LEU A 356 2.75 -24.32 -13.84
CA LEU A 356 3.49 -23.19 -14.40
C LEU A 356 2.63 -21.95 -14.69
N ARG A 357 1.38 -22.15 -15.11
CA ARG A 357 0.42 -21.07 -15.32
C ARG A 357 -0.06 -20.44 -14.00
N GLU A 358 -0.34 -21.23 -12.97
CA GLU A 358 -0.70 -20.70 -11.65
C GLU A 358 0.49 -19.97 -11.01
N VAL A 359 1.72 -20.45 -11.24
CA VAL A 359 2.96 -19.77 -10.84
C VAL A 359 3.02 -18.37 -11.46
N ASP A 360 2.88 -18.24 -12.79
CA ASP A 360 2.92 -16.93 -13.45
C ASP A 360 1.71 -16.06 -13.07
N GLU A 361 0.49 -16.61 -12.92
CA GLU A 361 -0.67 -15.87 -12.40
C GLU A 361 -0.44 -15.34 -10.97
N ALA A 362 0.20 -16.13 -10.09
CA ALA A 362 0.55 -15.71 -8.73
C ALA A 362 1.50 -14.51 -8.72
N ILE A 363 2.55 -14.55 -9.55
CA ILE A 363 3.51 -13.45 -9.69
C ILE A 363 2.84 -12.22 -10.34
N VAL A 364 1.94 -12.39 -11.30
CA VAL A 364 1.19 -11.29 -11.94
C VAL A 364 0.24 -10.58 -10.97
N VAL A 365 -0.52 -11.31 -10.15
CA VAL A 365 -1.39 -10.72 -9.11
C VAL A 365 -0.56 -9.88 -8.12
N LEU A 366 0.58 -10.43 -7.70
CA LEU A 366 1.48 -9.83 -6.73
C LEU A 366 2.19 -8.57 -7.27
N ARG A 367 2.74 -8.63 -8.49
CA ARG A 367 3.33 -7.48 -9.20
C ARG A 367 2.32 -6.37 -9.45
N SER A 368 1.08 -6.72 -9.81
CA SER A 368 0.04 -5.75 -10.14
C SER A 368 -0.51 -5.01 -8.92
N SER A 369 -0.75 -5.74 -7.82
CA SER A 369 -1.52 -5.22 -6.67
C SER A 369 -0.68 -4.83 -5.45
N GLY A 370 0.60 -5.22 -5.40
CA GLY A 370 1.51 -5.02 -4.26
C GLY A 370 1.34 -6.04 -3.13
N MET A 371 0.42 -7.01 -3.27
CA MET A 371 0.15 -8.06 -2.30
C MET A 371 -0.53 -9.26 -2.97
N SER A 372 -0.89 -10.31 -2.23
CA SER A 372 -1.72 -11.40 -2.76
C SER A 372 -2.55 -12.04 -1.65
N THR A 373 -3.87 -11.97 -1.76
CA THR A 373 -4.86 -12.53 -0.82
C THR A 373 -5.83 -13.46 -1.55
N ARG A 374 -6.52 -14.35 -0.83
CA ARG A 374 -7.65 -15.12 -1.36
C ARG A 374 -8.66 -14.27 -2.14
N ALA A 375 -8.94 -13.06 -1.66
CA ALA A 375 -9.90 -12.14 -2.26
C ALA A 375 -9.37 -11.52 -3.57
N LEU A 376 -8.12 -11.03 -3.60
CA LEU A 376 -7.52 -10.49 -4.82
C LEU A 376 -7.39 -11.57 -5.91
N ARG A 377 -6.98 -12.79 -5.55
CA ARG A 377 -6.90 -13.94 -6.46
C ARG A 377 -8.27 -14.28 -7.04
N ALA A 378 -9.30 -14.35 -6.18
CA ALA A 378 -10.68 -14.62 -6.58
C ALA A 378 -11.33 -13.49 -7.40
N ALA A 379 -10.79 -12.26 -7.35
CA ALA A 379 -11.20 -11.17 -8.23
C ALA A 379 -10.47 -11.23 -9.58
N PHE A 380 -9.15 -11.46 -9.57
CA PHE A 380 -8.31 -11.57 -10.76
C PHE A 380 -8.73 -12.75 -11.66
N SER A 381 -9.02 -13.92 -11.09
CA SER A 381 -9.50 -15.09 -11.86
C SER A 381 -10.90 -14.90 -12.46
N ARG A 382 -11.65 -13.90 -11.99
CA ARG A 382 -12.91 -13.43 -12.61
C ARG A 382 -12.70 -12.31 -13.64
N GLY A 383 -11.46 -11.91 -13.89
CA GLY A 383 -11.10 -10.85 -14.83
C GLY A 383 -11.27 -9.43 -14.29
N ALA A 384 -11.38 -9.24 -12.97
CA ALA A 384 -11.34 -7.91 -12.38
C ALA A 384 -9.89 -7.38 -12.32
N ASP A 385 -9.73 -6.07 -12.54
CA ASP A 385 -8.44 -5.40 -12.39
C ASP A 385 -8.06 -5.30 -10.90
N VAL A 386 -6.88 -5.82 -10.56
CA VAL A 386 -6.32 -5.79 -9.20
C VAL A 386 -5.17 -4.78 -9.04
N ARG A 387 -4.88 -3.96 -10.06
CA ARG A 387 -3.76 -3.00 -9.98
C ARG A 387 -3.93 -2.05 -8.79
N PHE A 388 -2.85 -1.86 -8.03
CA PHE A 388 -2.83 -1.05 -6.80
C PHE A 388 -3.86 -1.46 -5.72
N ALA A 389 -4.43 -2.67 -5.77
CA ALA A 389 -5.50 -3.07 -4.84
C ALA A 389 -5.04 -3.22 -3.37
N GLY A 390 -3.73 -3.29 -3.10
CA GLY A 390 -3.18 -3.18 -1.74
C GLY A 390 -2.92 -1.74 -1.27
N THR A 391 -2.93 -0.74 -2.16
CA THR A 391 -2.53 0.63 -1.84
C THR A 391 -3.67 1.40 -1.17
N ILE A 392 -3.53 1.64 0.15
CA ILE A 392 -4.44 2.53 0.90
C ILE A 392 -4.08 3.99 0.63
N SER A 393 -5.05 4.76 0.11
CA SER A 393 -4.98 6.22 -0.05
C SER A 393 -5.64 6.92 1.13
N CYS A 394 -4.83 7.61 1.95
CA CYS A 394 -5.32 8.38 3.10
C CYS A 394 -6.13 9.61 2.67
N SER A 395 -5.79 10.23 1.54
CA SER A 395 -6.51 11.39 1.00
C SER A 395 -7.91 11.03 0.51
N ASN A 396 -8.09 9.88 -0.15
CA ASN A 396 -9.41 9.39 -0.55
C ASN A 396 -10.35 9.16 0.65
N MET A 397 -9.82 8.63 1.75
CA MET A 397 -10.56 8.47 3.00
C MET A 397 -10.93 9.84 3.61
N CYS A 398 -9.96 10.75 3.70
CA CYS A 398 -10.15 12.11 4.20
C CYS A 398 -11.18 12.90 3.38
N PHE A 399 -11.11 12.84 2.05
CA PHE A 399 -12.08 13.45 1.14
C PHE A 399 -13.49 12.92 1.42
N GLY A 400 -13.66 11.59 1.31
CA GLY A 400 -14.99 11.02 1.31
C GLY A 400 -15.71 11.14 2.65
N LYS A 401 -14.98 11.04 3.77
CA LYS A 401 -15.55 11.25 5.11
C LYS A 401 -15.65 12.73 5.50
N GLY A 402 -14.72 13.59 5.08
CA GLY A 402 -14.80 15.03 5.34
C GLY A 402 -15.95 15.71 4.57
N VAL A 403 -16.20 15.32 3.32
CA VAL A 403 -17.38 15.76 2.55
C VAL A 403 -18.68 15.29 3.20
N PHE A 404 -18.73 14.05 3.70
CA PHE A 404 -19.89 13.52 4.44
C PHE A 404 -20.12 14.27 5.75
N ILE A 405 -19.07 14.55 6.53
CA ILE A 405 -19.19 15.36 7.76
C ILE A 405 -19.62 16.80 7.43
N SER A 406 -19.09 17.38 6.35
CA SER A 406 -19.46 18.73 5.90
C SER A 406 -20.94 18.82 5.51
N SER A 407 -21.52 17.80 4.86
CA SER A 407 -22.96 17.80 4.56
C SER A 407 -23.82 17.60 5.81
N GLN A 408 -23.37 16.84 6.81
CA GLN A 408 -24.06 16.78 8.12
C GLN A 408 -24.03 18.13 8.85
N VAL A 409 -22.89 18.84 8.83
CA VAL A 409 -22.78 20.21 9.38
C VAL A 409 -23.70 21.19 8.65
N MET A 410 -23.87 21.04 7.34
CA MET A 410 -24.85 21.79 6.55
C MET A 410 -26.28 21.48 7.00
N TYR A 411 -26.70 20.22 7.03
CA TYR A 411 -28.05 19.81 7.45
C TYR A 411 -28.39 20.29 8.87
N LEU A 412 -27.47 20.15 9.83
CA LEU A 412 -27.64 20.59 11.22
C LEU A 412 -27.55 22.13 11.40
N SER A 413 -27.28 22.89 10.34
CA SER A 413 -27.23 24.35 10.38
C SER A 413 -28.33 25.04 9.55
N VAL A 414 -29.12 24.29 8.76
CA VAL A 414 -30.34 24.81 8.12
C VAL A 414 -31.39 25.01 9.22
N ASP A 415 -32.06 26.17 9.22
CA ASP A 415 -33.22 26.38 10.08
C ASP A 415 -34.36 25.49 9.60
N ALA A 416 -34.75 24.54 10.44
CA ALA A 416 -35.53 23.38 10.03
C ALA A 416 -37.05 23.57 10.18
N GLY A 417 -37.47 24.61 10.91
CA GLY A 417 -38.88 24.81 11.27
C GLY A 417 -39.53 23.54 11.82
N HIS A 418 -40.60 23.08 11.15
CA HIS A 418 -41.33 21.87 11.53
C HIS A 418 -40.60 20.55 11.21
N GLU A 419 -39.60 20.54 10.31
CA GLU A 419 -38.90 19.33 9.86
C GLU A 419 -37.70 18.93 10.74
N LEU A 420 -37.47 19.65 11.85
CA LEU A 420 -36.37 19.41 12.78
C LEU A 420 -36.27 17.95 13.25
N GLY A 421 -37.40 17.28 13.44
CA GLY A 421 -37.45 15.87 13.82
C GLY A 421 -36.84 14.92 12.78
N LEU A 422 -37.11 15.15 11.49
CA LEU A 422 -36.52 14.36 10.41
C LEU A 422 -35.02 14.64 10.26
N ILE A 423 -34.59 15.90 10.39
CA ILE A 423 -33.16 16.25 10.32
C ILE A 423 -32.37 15.61 11.47
N ILE A 424 -32.88 15.66 12.71
CA ILE A 424 -32.24 15.00 13.86
C ILE A 424 -32.17 13.48 13.66
N ALA A 425 -33.27 12.84 13.26
CA ALA A 425 -33.29 11.40 12.97
C ALA A 425 -32.30 11.02 11.86
N TRP A 426 -32.23 11.83 10.79
CA TRP A 426 -31.31 11.64 9.68
C TRP A 426 -29.84 11.76 10.11
N SER A 427 -29.48 12.74 10.94
CA SER A 427 -28.11 12.87 11.46
C SER A 427 -27.75 11.76 12.46
N ILE A 428 -28.70 11.24 13.23
CA ILE A 428 -28.48 10.05 14.09
C ILE A 428 -28.18 8.81 13.22
N ILE A 429 -28.99 8.56 12.18
CA ILE A 429 -28.76 7.46 11.22
C ILE A 429 -27.41 7.64 10.51
N SER A 430 -27.08 8.86 10.11
CA SER A 430 -25.82 9.20 9.46
C SER A 430 -24.61 8.96 10.38
N LEU A 431 -24.70 9.31 11.66
CA LEU A 431 -23.65 9.04 12.65
C LEU A 431 -23.51 7.54 12.94
N ALA A 432 -24.63 6.83 13.15
CA ALA A 432 -24.64 5.39 13.37
C ALA A 432 -24.04 4.63 12.17
N SER A 433 -24.35 5.05 10.94
CA SER A 433 -23.77 4.50 9.72
C SER A 433 -22.25 4.76 9.65
N LEU A 434 -21.78 5.98 9.98
CA LEU A 434 -20.34 6.26 10.04
C LEU A 434 -19.63 5.37 11.07
N VAL A 435 -20.20 5.17 12.25
CA VAL A 435 -19.66 4.25 13.29
C VAL A 435 -19.63 2.80 12.80
N ALA A 436 -20.69 2.33 12.13
CA ALA A 436 -20.72 0.99 11.53
C ALA A 436 -19.65 0.81 10.45
N TRP A 437 -19.44 1.81 9.57
CA TRP A 437 -18.39 1.81 8.56
C TRP A 437 -16.99 1.77 9.19
N ILE A 438 -16.76 2.52 10.28
CA ILE A 438 -15.49 2.48 11.04
C ILE A 438 -15.27 1.08 11.64
N GLY A 439 -16.31 0.48 12.25
CA GLY A 439 -16.25 -0.88 12.80
C GLY A 439 -15.96 -1.95 11.73
N MET A 440 -16.58 -1.83 10.55
CA MET A 440 -16.27 -2.66 9.37
C MET A 440 -14.82 -2.45 8.92
N TYR A 441 -14.39 -1.20 8.75
CA TYR A 441 -13.05 -0.85 8.28
C TYR A 441 -11.94 -1.42 9.19
N HIS A 442 -12.09 -1.33 10.51
CA HIS A 442 -11.12 -1.90 11.44
C HIS A 442 -11.11 -3.45 11.43
N ARG A 443 -12.22 -4.11 11.12
CA ARG A 443 -12.29 -5.59 10.99
C ARG A 443 -11.83 -6.11 9.63
N ALA A 444 -11.93 -5.30 8.57
CA ALA A 444 -11.55 -5.65 7.21
C ALA A 444 -10.03 -5.90 7.04
N CYS A 445 -9.67 -6.77 6.11
CA CYS A 445 -8.29 -7.00 5.66
C CYS A 445 -7.77 -5.83 4.77
N THR A 446 -6.46 -5.73 4.56
CA THR A 446 -5.81 -4.55 3.93
C THR A 446 -6.34 -4.21 2.53
N ASP A 447 -6.54 -5.21 1.69
CA ASP A 447 -7.14 -5.13 0.36
C ASP A 447 -8.63 -4.72 0.42
N GLN A 448 -9.39 -5.27 1.36
CA GLN A 448 -10.78 -4.86 1.58
C GLN A 448 -10.86 -3.41 2.11
N ARG A 449 -9.93 -2.97 2.96
CA ARG A 449 -9.81 -1.57 3.42
C ARG A 449 -9.50 -0.62 2.26
N ALA A 450 -8.53 -0.97 1.41
CA ALA A 450 -8.19 -0.19 0.22
C ALA A 450 -9.38 -0.08 -0.75
N PHE A 451 -10.07 -1.20 -1.01
CA PHE A 451 -11.28 -1.22 -1.82
C PHE A 451 -12.41 -0.38 -1.21
N ALA A 452 -12.71 -0.53 0.09
CA ALA A 452 -13.74 0.24 0.77
C ALA A 452 -13.45 1.75 0.79
N ILE A 453 -12.18 2.16 0.83
CA ILE A 453 -11.77 3.56 0.68
C ILE A 453 -11.98 4.06 -0.76
N ALA A 454 -11.63 3.26 -1.77
CA ALA A 454 -11.80 3.62 -3.19
C ALA A 454 -13.29 3.69 -3.60
N VAL A 455 -14.12 2.77 -3.11
CA VAL A 455 -15.59 2.84 -3.17
C VAL A 455 -16.08 4.14 -2.53
N ASN A 456 -15.70 4.38 -1.26
CA ASN A 456 -16.20 5.52 -0.50
C ASN A 456 -15.80 6.86 -1.14
N SER A 457 -14.58 7.02 -1.65
CA SER A 457 -14.16 8.28 -2.28
C SER A 457 -14.92 8.56 -3.59
N LYS A 458 -15.22 7.54 -4.39
CA LYS A 458 -16.01 7.66 -5.63
C LYS A 458 -17.48 7.98 -5.35
N PHE A 459 -18.11 7.28 -4.42
CA PHE A 459 -19.50 7.57 -4.02
C PHE A 459 -19.62 8.98 -3.39
N SER A 460 -18.67 9.40 -2.54
CA SER A 460 -18.63 10.77 -2.03
C SER A 460 -18.37 11.82 -3.12
N PHE A 461 -17.56 11.51 -4.14
CA PHE A 461 -17.32 12.41 -5.28
C PHE A 461 -18.57 12.59 -6.14
N LEU A 462 -19.27 11.50 -6.46
CA LEU A 462 -20.57 11.53 -7.13
C LEU A 462 -21.61 12.32 -6.31
N MET A 463 -21.68 12.09 -5.01
CA MET A 463 -22.57 12.82 -4.10
C MET A 463 -22.26 14.33 -4.08
N ALA A 464 -20.98 14.72 -4.11
CA ALA A 464 -20.57 16.13 -4.16
C ALA A 464 -20.95 16.80 -5.50
N ILE A 465 -20.81 16.09 -6.63
CA ILE A 465 -21.29 16.56 -7.94
C ILE A 465 -22.80 16.77 -7.90
N LEU A 466 -23.57 15.77 -7.45
CA LEU A 466 -25.03 15.82 -7.42
C LEU A 466 -25.54 16.95 -6.52
N LEU A 467 -24.95 17.13 -5.33
CA LEU A 467 -25.26 18.24 -4.44
C LEU A 467 -25.00 19.60 -5.11
N ARG A 468 -23.88 19.75 -5.84
CA ARG A 468 -23.58 20.98 -6.60
C ARG A 468 -24.52 21.21 -7.78
N ILE A 469 -24.90 20.16 -8.51
CA ILE A 469 -25.90 20.25 -9.57
C ILE A 469 -27.25 20.71 -8.99
N SER A 470 -27.63 20.26 -7.79
CA SER A 470 -28.82 20.78 -7.12
C SER A 470 -28.71 22.26 -6.77
N ILE A 471 -27.59 22.69 -6.16
CA ILE A 471 -27.40 24.09 -5.74
C ILE A 471 -27.41 25.05 -6.94
N ILE A 472 -26.83 24.65 -8.07
CA ILE A 472 -26.83 25.43 -9.33
C ILE A 472 -28.18 25.31 -10.05
N GLY A 473 -28.82 24.14 -9.97
CA GLY A 473 -30.12 23.83 -10.56
C GLY A 473 -31.34 24.34 -9.77
N SER A 474 -31.12 24.94 -8.59
CA SER A 474 -32.12 25.72 -7.87
C SER A 474 -32.45 27.00 -8.65
N VAL A 475 -33.32 26.85 -9.65
CA VAL A 475 -33.78 27.93 -10.54
C VAL A 475 -34.30 29.11 -9.71
N PRO A 476 -33.94 30.38 -10.06
CA PRO A 476 -34.49 31.56 -9.39
C PRO A 476 -36.02 31.52 -9.30
N GLY A 477 -36.54 31.35 -8.09
CA GLY A 477 -37.96 31.09 -7.82
C GLY A 477 -38.20 29.88 -6.91
N PHE A 478 -37.30 28.88 -6.92
CA PHE A 478 -37.29 27.80 -5.93
C PHE A 478 -36.57 28.27 -4.65
N GLY A 479 -37.35 28.54 -3.59
CA GLY A 479 -36.81 28.92 -2.29
C GLY A 479 -35.99 27.81 -1.63
N PRO A 480 -35.08 28.14 -0.69
CA PRO A 480 -34.20 27.17 -0.03
C PRO A 480 -34.95 26.11 0.79
N GLU A 481 -36.22 26.35 1.12
CA GLU A 481 -37.14 25.39 1.74
C GLU A 481 -37.42 24.17 0.85
N GLN A 482 -37.30 24.30 -0.47
CA GLN A 482 -37.51 23.21 -1.44
C GLN A 482 -36.19 22.49 -1.78
N ILE A 483 -35.48 21.99 -0.77
CA ILE A 483 -34.48 20.93 -0.97
C ILE A 483 -35.23 19.74 -1.61
N PRO A 484 -34.91 19.31 -2.85
CA PRO A 484 -35.73 18.32 -3.52
C PRO A 484 -35.74 17.00 -2.74
N ALA A 485 -36.94 16.44 -2.50
CA ALA A 485 -37.08 15.16 -1.78
C ALA A 485 -36.24 14.02 -2.40
N THR A 486 -35.95 14.13 -3.70
CA THR A 486 -34.94 13.35 -4.44
C THR A 486 -33.61 13.19 -3.69
N PHE A 487 -33.09 14.23 -3.03
CA PHE A 487 -31.83 14.18 -2.28
C PHE A 487 -31.96 13.39 -0.97
N VAL A 488 -33.09 13.53 -0.28
CA VAL A 488 -33.40 12.78 0.95
C VAL A 488 -33.45 11.27 0.67
N ILE A 489 -33.82 10.85 -0.54
CA ILE A 489 -33.82 9.45 -0.98
C ILE A 489 -32.45 9.02 -1.55
N MET A 490 -31.84 9.87 -2.38
CA MET A 490 -30.63 9.53 -3.14
C MET A 490 -29.37 9.41 -2.27
N ILE A 491 -29.20 10.27 -1.26
CA ILE A 491 -28.04 10.22 -0.36
C ILE A 491 -27.99 8.91 0.47
N PRO A 492 -29.08 8.46 1.13
CA PRO A 492 -29.09 7.14 1.76
C PRO A 492 -28.87 6.01 0.76
N GLY A 493 -29.45 6.07 -0.45
CA GLY A 493 -29.21 5.07 -1.49
C GLY A 493 -27.72 4.93 -1.86
N LEU A 494 -27.04 6.05 -2.14
CA LEU A 494 -25.61 6.08 -2.44
C LEU A 494 -24.74 5.66 -1.23
N THR A 495 -25.15 6.02 -0.01
CA THR A 495 -24.45 5.63 1.23
C THR A 495 -24.59 4.13 1.50
N PHE A 496 -25.77 3.56 1.31
CA PHE A 496 -26.01 2.12 1.40
C PHE A 496 -25.21 1.34 0.35
N LEU A 497 -25.22 1.78 -0.91
CA LEU A 497 -24.45 1.14 -1.98
C LEU A 497 -22.93 1.19 -1.73
N ASN A 498 -22.41 2.32 -1.27
CA ASN A 498 -21.02 2.47 -0.80
C ASN A 498 -20.68 1.41 0.27
N TYR A 499 -21.54 1.26 1.28
CA TYR A 499 -21.27 0.38 2.41
C TYR A 499 -21.42 -1.10 2.02
N LEU A 500 -22.43 -1.44 1.21
CA LEU A 500 -22.63 -2.78 0.65
C LEU A 500 -21.42 -3.21 -0.20
N CYS A 501 -20.94 -2.33 -1.08
CA CYS A 501 -19.74 -2.62 -1.89
C CYS A 501 -18.49 -2.74 -1.01
N GLY A 502 -18.30 -1.87 -0.01
CA GLY A 502 -17.19 -1.98 0.95
C GLY A 502 -17.23 -3.26 1.79
N TYR A 503 -18.43 -3.71 2.19
CA TYR A 503 -18.65 -4.97 2.91
C TYR A 503 -18.36 -6.20 2.04
N LEU A 504 -18.86 -6.21 0.80
CA LEU A 504 -18.61 -7.29 -0.17
C LEU A 504 -17.12 -7.38 -0.58
N GLY A 505 -16.41 -6.24 -0.58
CA GLY A 505 -15.03 -6.17 -1.04
C GLY A 505 -14.87 -6.43 -2.55
N LEU A 506 -13.63 -6.33 -3.04
CA LEU A 506 -13.33 -6.52 -4.47
C LEU A 506 -13.82 -7.89 -4.97
N ALA A 507 -13.60 -8.95 -4.18
CA ALA A 507 -14.00 -10.32 -4.53
C ALA A 507 -15.52 -10.54 -4.50
N GLY A 508 -16.26 -9.86 -3.63
CA GLY A 508 -17.72 -9.96 -3.56
C GLY A 508 -18.38 -9.20 -4.71
N VAL A 509 -17.92 -7.98 -5.01
CA VAL A 509 -18.39 -7.22 -6.18
C VAL A 509 -18.05 -7.95 -7.48
N ALA A 510 -16.86 -8.55 -7.59
CA ALA A 510 -16.46 -9.33 -8.77
C ALA A 510 -17.32 -10.58 -9.02
N ARG A 511 -18.11 -11.05 -8.05
CA ARG A 511 -19.04 -12.20 -8.22
C ARG A 511 -20.41 -11.81 -8.80
N ILE A 512 -20.74 -10.53 -8.91
CA ILE A 512 -22.02 -10.09 -9.46
C ILE A 512 -22.11 -10.53 -10.94
N PRO A 513 -23.18 -11.20 -11.38
CA PRO A 513 -23.27 -11.72 -12.75
C PRO A 513 -23.29 -10.58 -13.78
N PHE A 514 -22.85 -10.89 -15.00
CA PHE A 514 -22.75 -10.01 -16.17
C PHE A 514 -21.80 -8.80 -16.05
N CYS A 515 -21.83 -8.05 -14.95
CA CYS A 515 -21.07 -6.79 -14.79
C CYS A 515 -20.08 -6.78 -13.62
N GLY A 516 -20.08 -7.77 -12.73
CA GLY A 516 -19.31 -7.76 -11.48
C GLY A 516 -17.81 -7.47 -11.63
N PRO A 517 -17.06 -8.15 -12.53
CA PRO A 517 -15.63 -7.88 -12.71
C PRO A 517 -15.34 -6.45 -13.21
N TRP A 518 -16.22 -5.92 -14.08
CA TRP A 518 -16.15 -4.53 -14.55
C TRP A 518 -16.48 -3.54 -13.43
N LEU A 519 -17.53 -3.81 -12.63
CA LEU A 519 -17.92 -2.96 -11.50
C LEU A 519 -16.88 -2.99 -10.37
N ALA A 520 -16.26 -4.15 -10.10
CA ALA A 520 -15.14 -4.30 -9.19
C ALA A 520 -13.94 -3.48 -9.63
N SER A 521 -13.62 -3.51 -10.94
CA SER A 521 -12.57 -2.66 -11.53
C SER A 521 -12.93 -1.17 -11.44
N LEU A 522 -14.20 -0.81 -11.72
CA LEU A 522 -14.72 0.56 -11.65
C LEU A 522 -14.79 1.13 -10.22
N LEU A 523 -14.87 0.27 -9.20
CA LEU A 523 -14.88 0.69 -7.80
C LEU A 523 -13.50 0.60 -7.14
N GLY A 524 -12.62 -0.31 -7.57
CA GLY A 524 -11.27 -0.50 -7.04
C GLY A 524 -10.28 0.64 -7.32
N PRO A 525 -9.06 0.59 -6.74
CA PRO A 525 -8.11 1.71 -6.82
C PRO A 525 -7.59 2.08 -8.22
N SER A 526 -7.69 1.19 -9.22
CA SER A 526 -7.00 1.30 -10.51
C SER A 526 -7.66 2.16 -11.60
N THR A 527 -8.75 2.86 -11.30
CA THR A 527 -9.69 3.36 -12.33
C THR A 527 -9.17 4.44 -13.28
N ALA A 528 -8.62 3.97 -14.39
CA ALA A 528 -8.84 4.61 -15.68
C ALA A 528 -10.32 4.54 -16.09
N PHE A 529 -10.85 5.62 -16.66
CA PHE A 529 -11.93 5.53 -17.66
C PHE A 529 -11.42 5.07 -19.03
N CYS A 530 -10.09 5.02 -19.23
CA CYS A 530 -9.46 4.46 -20.41
C CYS A 530 -9.75 2.95 -20.51
N TRP A 531 -10.82 2.60 -21.23
CA TRP A 531 -11.17 1.23 -21.61
C TRP A 531 -10.11 0.65 -22.56
N ARG A 532 -8.97 0.23 -22.00
CA ARG A 532 -7.93 -0.49 -22.72
C ARG A 532 -8.45 -1.91 -22.97
N ARG A 533 -9.21 -2.06 -24.06
CA ARG A 533 -9.74 -3.33 -24.59
C ARG A 533 -8.66 -4.41 -24.41
N ARG A 534 -8.94 -5.43 -23.59
CA ARG A 534 -7.98 -6.46 -23.17
C ARG A 534 -7.41 -7.14 -24.41
N GLN A 535 -6.24 -6.68 -24.87
CA GLN A 535 -5.68 -7.08 -26.15
C GLN A 535 -5.28 -8.55 -26.08
N SER A 536 -5.85 -9.36 -26.97
CA SER A 536 -5.52 -10.78 -27.13
C SER A 536 -4.19 -10.97 -27.88
N ASN A 537 -3.18 -10.15 -27.54
CA ASN A 537 -1.85 -10.13 -28.15
C ASN A 537 -0.89 -11.17 -27.53
N ASP A 538 -1.43 -12.07 -26.70
CA ASP A 538 -0.77 -13.18 -25.99
C ASP A 538 -0.28 -14.31 -26.94
N LYS A 539 0.15 -13.91 -28.14
CA LYS A 539 0.70 -14.73 -29.24
C LYS A 539 1.74 -13.99 -30.10
N SER A 540 2.05 -12.71 -29.86
CA SER A 540 2.98 -11.97 -30.74
C SER A 540 3.78 -10.82 -30.13
N GLU A 541 3.91 -10.69 -28.80
CA GLU A 541 4.84 -9.71 -28.20
C GLU A 541 6.29 -10.25 -28.14
N GLY A 542 6.83 -10.55 -29.32
CA GLY A 542 8.27 -10.47 -29.55
C GLY A 542 8.69 -9.00 -29.75
N GLU A 543 9.94 -8.68 -29.43
CA GLU A 543 10.56 -7.36 -29.67
C GLU A 543 9.87 -6.15 -29.02
N PHE A 544 9.86 -6.09 -27.68
CA PHE A 544 9.90 -4.79 -26.99
C PHE A 544 11.33 -4.24 -26.99
N VAL A 545 11.75 -3.64 -28.10
CA VAL A 545 12.99 -2.85 -28.17
C VAL A 545 12.79 -1.56 -27.37
N ILE A 546 13.63 -1.35 -26.35
CA ILE A 546 13.72 -0.07 -25.64
C ILE A 546 14.74 0.79 -26.40
N ILE A 547 14.27 1.95 -26.87
CA ILE A 547 15.09 3.07 -27.40
C ILE A 547 14.95 4.22 -26.40
#